data_AF-A0A5B2TF77-F1
#
_entry.id   AF-A0A5B2TF77-F1
#
_cell.length_a   1.000
_cell.length_b   1.000
_cell.length_c   1.000
_cell.angle_alpha   90.00
_cell.angle_beta   90.00
_cell.angle_gamma   90.00
#
_symmetry.space_group_name_H-M   'P 1'
#
loop_
_entity.id
_entity.type
_entity.pdbx_description
1 polymer ?
#
loop_
_entity_poly.entity_id
_entity_poly.type
_entity_poly.pdbx_seq_one_letter_code
_entity_poly.pdbx_strand_id
1 'polypeptide(L)'
;MIFDSATLLIVSTLISIVLGGLWFGLSLDRRKVDGLREWGLSLIGAGVGSLLLGLRGVLPEWLSIDLGNALILLCLGYAWVGARRFDGRPVAPWMLLAAPTLWLLLRQLPVLQFQEARILATSVLAPPLMLACAAEFLRSQAEAPGFRRVLAASFALHAGLVLARIPMVLASPEWSTVSALPDGLVVQAILLESILHGVITSFALMVLFLARQERRALAVTTTARDEAEAANRAKSQFLARMSHELRTPLNGVLGLSDMMARHPDLPPHLRGQVEVIGQAGRHLLALVNDVLDIGLVEAGRLTLQQDTVPLRPLLEDALALLRPEAERKNLTLDLDWDPACPEAVLGDARRLRQVLLNLLGNAVKFTPPGGHVRLGLRAEAHDGLLLDVLDNGRGIPGAQRALLFRDFTRLSTLPGEAETEGHGLGLAITAKLVAGMGGMIGVEAGPMGVGSRFWVRLHLSPVALPAPLPASARRRGPARRVLVVDDVTVNRLVVQGLLRGAGHAVLQAESGEAALALLAQQSADLMLIDVQMPGLDGMETTRRIRAAEAMAPSQTRLTIFALTGECGIATHEACLAAGMDGVLVKPVRRETLLTLLEALPAQAAELLPLPDAGS
;
A
#
# COMPACT_ATOMS: atom_id res chain seq x y z
N MET A 1 -50.17 -13.28 -41.45
CA MET A 1 -49.70 -14.65 -41.76
C MET A 1 -49.61 -15.37 -40.43
N ILE A 2 -50.63 -16.13 -40.06
CA ILE A 2 -50.59 -16.98 -38.86
C ILE A 2 -49.91 -18.26 -39.32
N PHE A 3 -48.76 -18.62 -38.73
CA PHE A 3 -48.10 -19.89 -39.01
C PHE A 3 -49.04 -21.03 -38.62
N ASP A 4 -49.11 -22.08 -39.44
CA ASP A 4 -49.85 -23.28 -39.07
C ASP A 4 -49.18 -24.00 -37.89
N SER A 5 -49.94 -24.86 -37.22
CA SER A 5 -49.47 -25.55 -36.02
C SER A 5 -48.29 -26.49 -36.29
N ALA A 6 -48.18 -27.03 -37.51
CA ALA A 6 -47.06 -27.86 -37.94
C ALA A 6 -45.76 -27.04 -38.05
N THR A 7 -45.81 -25.85 -38.65
CA THR A 7 -44.65 -24.95 -38.74
C THR A 7 -44.19 -24.51 -37.36
N LEU A 8 -45.12 -24.13 -36.47
CA LEU A 8 -44.77 -23.75 -35.09
C LEU A 8 -44.12 -24.89 -34.30
N LEU A 9 -44.58 -26.13 -34.49
CA LEU A 9 -43.96 -27.30 -33.88
C LEU A 9 -42.52 -27.50 -34.36
N ILE A 10 -42.28 -27.45 -35.68
CA ILE A 10 -40.94 -27.61 -36.26
C ILE A 10 -40.00 -26.51 -35.74
N VAL A 11 -40.47 -25.25 -35.72
CA VAL A 11 -39.71 -24.11 -35.20
C VAL A 11 -39.39 -24.31 -33.72
N SER A 12 -40.36 -24.73 -32.91
CA SER A 12 -40.16 -25.02 -31.48
C SER A 12 -39.11 -26.09 -31.26
N THR A 13 -39.22 -27.22 -31.96
CA THR A 13 -38.23 -28.31 -31.90
C THR A 13 -36.84 -27.86 -32.29
N LEU A 14 -36.70 -27.10 -33.39
CA LEU A 14 -35.41 -26.60 -33.85
C LEU A 14 -34.78 -25.67 -32.82
N ILE A 15 -35.54 -24.73 -32.27
CA ILE A 15 -35.07 -23.81 -31.22
C ILE A 15 -34.62 -24.59 -29.98
N SER A 16 -35.42 -25.55 -29.51
CA SER A 16 -35.07 -26.36 -28.34
C SER A 16 -33.79 -27.18 -28.55
N ILE A 17 -33.61 -27.80 -29.72
CA ILE A 17 -32.39 -28.57 -30.05
C ILE A 17 -31.18 -27.65 -30.14
N VAL A 18 -31.29 -26.50 -30.81
CA VAL A 18 -30.18 -25.55 -30.97
C VAL A 18 -29.77 -24.96 -29.62
N LEU A 19 -30.72 -24.45 -28.83
CA LEU A 19 -30.44 -23.91 -27.49
C LEU A 19 -29.87 -24.99 -26.57
N GLY A 20 -30.44 -26.20 -26.59
CA GLY A 20 -29.94 -27.30 -25.79
C GLY A 20 -28.54 -27.75 -26.20
N GLY A 21 -28.23 -27.77 -27.50
CA GLY A 21 -26.89 -28.04 -28.03
C GLY A 21 -25.86 -27.00 -27.60
N LEU A 22 -26.23 -25.71 -27.60
CA LEU A 22 -25.38 -24.62 -27.09
C LEU A 22 -25.07 -24.83 -25.60
N TRP A 23 -26.09 -25.12 -24.79
CA TRP A 23 -25.91 -25.38 -23.35
C TRP A 23 -25.06 -26.61 -23.07
N PHE A 24 -25.28 -27.69 -23.83
CA PHE A 24 -24.47 -28.90 -23.73
C PHE A 24 -23.01 -28.61 -24.12
N GLY A 25 -22.78 -27.86 -25.19
CA GLY A 25 -21.45 -27.43 -25.62
C GLY A 25 -20.73 -26.59 -24.57
N LEU A 26 -21.41 -25.59 -23.99
CA LEU A 26 -20.89 -24.78 -22.89
C LEU A 26 -20.52 -25.62 -21.66
N SER A 27 -21.23 -26.73 -21.41
CA SER A 27 -20.92 -27.64 -20.31
C SER A 27 -19.61 -28.42 -20.48
N LEU A 28 -19.04 -28.47 -21.70
CA LEU A 28 -17.77 -29.14 -21.98
C LEU A 28 -16.54 -28.28 -21.65
N ASP A 29 -16.70 -26.97 -21.45
CA ASP A 29 -15.59 -26.07 -21.09
C ASP A 29 -15.08 -26.38 -19.66
N ARG A 30 -13.76 -26.27 -19.46
CA ARG A 30 -13.06 -26.58 -18.20
C ARG A 30 -13.47 -25.64 -17.05
N ARG A 31 -14.08 -24.49 -17.34
CA ARG A 31 -14.63 -23.55 -16.34
C ARG A 31 -16.03 -24.00 -15.90
N LYS A 32 -16.10 -25.17 -15.26
CA LYS A 32 -17.35 -25.87 -14.93
C LYS A 32 -18.31 -25.01 -14.08
N VAL A 33 -19.50 -24.76 -14.63
CA VAL A 33 -20.68 -24.43 -13.85
C VAL A 33 -21.57 -25.67 -13.90
N ASP A 34 -21.79 -26.28 -12.74
CA ASP A 34 -22.55 -27.52 -12.65
C ASP A 34 -24.01 -27.29 -13.07
N GLY A 35 -24.66 -28.31 -13.63
CA GLY A 35 -26.05 -28.26 -14.06
C GLY A 35 -26.29 -27.87 -15.53
N LEU A 36 -25.33 -27.23 -16.20
CA LEU A 36 -25.49 -26.80 -17.61
C LEU A 36 -25.71 -27.98 -18.57
N ARG A 37 -25.04 -29.11 -18.31
CA ARG A 37 -25.19 -30.33 -19.10
C ARG A 37 -26.62 -30.85 -19.04
N GLU A 38 -27.19 -30.90 -17.84
CA GLU A 38 -28.55 -31.37 -17.60
C GLU A 38 -29.58 -30.43 -18.23
N TRP A 39 -29.34 -29.12 -18.19
CA TRP A 39 -30.16 -28.14 -18.93
C TRP A 39 -30.11 -28.34 -20.44
N GLY A 40 -28.93 -28.54 -21.02
CA GLY A 40 -28.79 -28.82 -22.45
C GLY A 40 -29.52 -30.10 -22.87
N LEU A 41 -29.37 -31.17 -22.10
CA LEU A 41 -30.07 -32.44 -22.35
C LEU A 41 -31.59 -32.32 -22.20
N SER A 42 -32.05 -31.52 -21.22
CA SER A 42 -33.48 -31.24 -21.02
C SER A 42 -34.09 -30.57 -22.25
N LEU A 43 -33.45 -29.52 -22.78
CA LEU A 43 -33.97 -28.80 -23.95
C LEU A 43 -33.95 -29.65 -25.23
N ILE A 44 -32.86 -30.39 -25.48
CA ILE A 44 -32.77 -31.30 -26.63
C ILE A 44 -33.89 -32.33 -26.57
N GLY A 45 -34.04 -33.01 -25.42
CA GLY A 45 -35.05 -34.04 -25.26
C GLY A 45 -36.47 -33.47 -25.28
N ALA A 46 -36.70 -32.25 -24.79
CA ALA A 46 -38.00 -31.58 -24.89
C ALA A 46 -38.39 -31.30 -26.35
N GLY A 47 -37.43 -30.85 -27.17
CA GLY A 47 -37.62 -30.66 -28.61
C GLY A 47 -37.96 -31.96 -29.34
N VAL A 48 -37.20 -33.03 -29.07
CA VAL A 48 -37.42 -34.37 -29.65
C VAL A 48 -38.75 -34.97 -29.17
N GLY A 49 -39.07 -34.87 -27.89
CA GLY A 49 -40.32 -35.37 -27.31
C GLY A 49 -41.54 -34.66 -27.89
N SER A 50 -41.47 -33.34 -28.05
CA SER A 50 -42.54 -32.56 -28.67
C SER A 50 -42.73 -32.93 -30.15
N LEU A 51 -41.64 -33.17 -30.89
CA LEU A 51 -41.69 -33.63 -32.28
C LEU A 51 -42.36 -35.01 -32.38
N LEU A 52 -41.97 -35.97 -31.53
CA LEU A 52 -42.59 -37.30 -31.50
C LEU A 52 -44.09 -37.22 -31.24
N LEU A 53 -44.51 -36.39 -30.28
CA LEU A 53 -45.92 -36.17 -29.98
C LEU A 53 -46.69 -35.55 -31.15
N GLY A 54 -46.04 -34.67 -31.91
CA GLY A 54 -46.66 -34.04 -33.07
C GLY A 54 -46.68 -34.89 -34.34
N LEU A 55 -45.88 -35.95 -34.38
CA LEU A 55 -45.92 -36.99 -35.43
C LEU A 55 -46.90 -38.12 -35.08
N ARG A 56 -47.81 -37.91 -34.12
CA ARG A 56 -48.95 -38.81 -33.89
C ARG A 56 -49.76 -38.96 -35.18
N GLY A 57 -50.28 -40.16 -35.44
CA GLY A 57 -50.94 -40.51 -36.70
C GLY A 57 -50.01 -40.83 -37.88
N VAL A 58 -48.74 -40.44 -37.81
CA VAL A 58 -47.69 -40.83 -38.77
C VAL A 58 -46.84 -41.96 -38.22
N LEU A 59 -46.45 -41.88 -36.94
CA LEU A 59 -45.68 -42.91 -36.23
C LEU A 59 -46.58 -43.79 -35.34
N PRO A 60 -46.19 -45.05 -35.07
CA PRO A 60 -46.88 -45.92 -34.11
C PRO A 60 -47.07 -45.23 -32.76
N GLU A 61 -48.22 -45.45 -32.10
CA GLU A 61 -48.56 -44.77 -30.83
C GLU A 61 -47.53 -44.96 -29.72
N TRP A 62 -46.90 -46.14 -29.63
CA TRP A 62 -45.88 -46.40 -28.63
C TRP A 62 -44.65 -45.48 -28.81
N LEU A 63 -44.38 -45.07 -30.06
CA LEU A 63 -43.23 -44.22 -30.40
C LEU A 63 -43.59 -42.74 -30.34
N SER A 64 -44.74 -42.33 -30.90
CA SER A 64 -45.17 -40.93 -30.90
C SER A 64 -45.67 -40.47 -29.53
N ILE A 65 -46.51 -41.26 -28.88
CA ILE A 65 -47.22 -40.87 -27.65
C ILE A 65 -46.48 -41.40 -26.42
N ASP A 66 -46.21 -42.70 -26.35
CA ASP A 66 -45.71 -43.29 -25.11
C ASP A 66 -44.25 -42.91 -24.84
N LEU A 67 -43.38 -43.05 -25.85
CA LEU A 67 -42.00 -42.58 -25.77
C LEU A 67 -41.91 -41.05 -25.71
N GLY A 68 -42.73 -40.34 -26.48
CA GLY A 68 -42.77 -38.86 -26.46
C GLY A 68 -43.06 -38.32 -25.06
N ASN A 69 -44.10 -38.84 -24.40
CA ASN A 69 -44.46 -38.45 -23.03
C ASN A 69 -43.40 -38.87 -22.00
N ALA A 70 -42.83 -40.07 -22.12
CA ALA A 70 -41.73 -40.50 -21.25
C ALA A 70 -40.52 -39.56 -21.38
N LEU A 71 -40.18 -39.15 -22.61
CA LEU A 71 -39.07 -38.25 -22.88
C LEU A 71 -39.34 -36.85 -22.30
N ILE A 72 -40.54 -36.28 -22.45
CA ILE A 72 -40.91 -34.99 -21.85
C ILE A 72 -40.76 -35.05 -20.32
N LEU A 73 -41.27 -36.08 -19.65
CA LEU A 73 -41.15 -36.24 -18.20
C LEU A 73 -39.70 -36.39 -17.75
N LEU A 74 -38.89 -37.15 -18.50
CA LEU A 74 -37.46 -37.27 -18.27
C LEU A 74 -36.75 -35.91 -18.38
N CYS A 75 -37.12 -35.09 -19.38
CA CYS A 75 -36.55 -33.76 -19.60
C CYS A 75 -36.88 -32.78 -18.48
N LEU A 76 -38.09 -32.82 -17.94
CA LEU A 76 -38.46 -32.03 -16.76
C LEU A 76 -37.65 -32.46 -15.54
N GLY A 77 -37.38 -33.77 -15.40
CA GLY A 77 -36.43 -34.27 -14.41
C GLY A 77 -35.04 -33.67 -14.59
N TYR A 78 -34.51 -33.66 -15.82
CA TYR A 78 -33.22 -33.05 -16.14
C TYR A 78 -33.19 -31.54 -15.87
N ALA A 79 -34.24 -30.79 -16.18
CA ALA A 79 -34.34 -29.36 -15.87
C ALA A 79 -34.27 -29.11 -14.36
N TRP A 80 -34.99 -29.93 -13.58
CA TRP A 80 -34.99 -29.82 -12.12
C TRP A 80 -33.63 -30.15 -11.50
N VAL A 81 -32.98 -31.22 -11.98
CA VAL A 81 -31.62 -31.58 -11.57
C VAL A 81 -30.62 -30.51 -11.98
N GLY A 82 -30.75 -29.96 -13.18
CA GLY A 82 -29.95 -28.84 -13.67
C GLY A 82 -30.07 -27.63 -12.76
N ALA A 83 -31.29 -27.24 -12.36
CA ALA A 83 -31.53 -26.14 -11.42
C ALA A 83 -30.86 -26.39 -10.05
N ARG A 84 -30.96 -27.62 -9.51
CA ARG A 84 -30.33 -27.98 -8.23
C ARG A 84 -28.82 -27.98 -8.29
N ARG A 85 -28.23 -28.60 -9.32
CA ARG A 85 -26.79 -28.64 -9.52
C ARG A 85 -26.20 -27.26 -9.79
N PHE A 86 -26.95 -26.41 -10.50
CA PHE A 86 -26.58 -25.01 -10.67
C PHE A 86 -26.36 -24.34 -9.31
N ASP A 87 -27.24 -24.55 -8.33
CA ASP A 87 -27.05 -24.02 -6.98
C ASP A 87 -26.21 -24.91 -6.03
N GLY A 88 -25.47 -25.89 -6.56
CA GLY A 88 -24.61 -26.78 -5.77
C GLY A 88 -25.35 -27.73 -4.82
N ARG A 89 -26.65 -27.96 -5.06
CA ARG A 89 -27.47 -28.82 -4.21
C ARG A 89 -27.34 -30.29 -4.61
N PRO A 90 -27.36 -31.22 -3.63
CA PRO A 90 -27.29 -32.64 -3.91
C PRO A 90 -28.54 -33.12 -4.66
N VAL A 91 -28.35 -34.13 -5.50
CA VAL A 91 -29.39 -34.76 -6.31
C VAL A 91 -29.25 -36.28 -6.24
N ALA A 92 -30.36 -36.97 -6.00
CA ALA A 92 -30.40 -38.43 -6.04
C ALA A 92 -30.73 -38.92 -7.48
N PRO A 93 -29.94 -39.85 -8.06
CA PRO A 93 -30.10 -40.27 -9.46
C PRO A 93 -31.47 -40.87 -9.80
N TRP A 94 -32.12 -41.55 -8.85
CA TRP A 94 -33.43 -42.18 -9.06
C TRP A 94 -34.54 -41.17 -9.33
N MET A 95 -34.39 -39.91 -8.88
CA MET A 95 -35.41 -38.87 -9.06
C MET A 95 -35.56 -38.45 -10.53
N LEU A 96 -34.52 -38.62 -11.36
CA LEU A 96 -34.59 -38.40 -12.81
C LEU A 96 -35.50 -39.41 -13.50
N LEU A 97 -35.49 -40.66 -13.03
CA LEU A 97 -36.21 -41.77 -13.65
C LEU A 97 -37.59 -42.00 -13.05
N ALA A 98 -37.90 -41.41 -11.89
CA ALA A 98 -39.15 -41.64 -11.17
C ALA A 98 -40.40 -41.31 -12.01
N ALA A 99 -40.46 -40.11 -12.59
CA ALA A 99 -41.61 -39.68 -13.40
C ALA A 99 -41.79 -40.46 -14.72
N PRO A 100 -40.74 -40.68 -15.55
CA PRO A 100 -40.90 -41.51 -16.75
C PRO A 100 -41.21 -42.98 -16.41
N THR A 101 -40.66 -43.53 -15.33
CA THR A 101 -41.00 -44.89 -14.87
C THR A 101 -42.46 -44.97 -14.42
N LEU A 102 -42.94 -43.99 -13.65
CA LEU A 102 -44.33 -43.92 -13.23
C LEU A 102 -45.27 -43.82 -14.43
N TRP A 103 -44.92 -43.05 -15.46
CA TRP A 103 -45.68 -42.99 -16.71
C TRP A 103 -45.77 -44.35 -17.40
N LEU A 104 -44.65 -45.04 -17.58
CA LEU A 104 -44.61 -46.35 -18.22
C LEU A 104 -45.39 -47.42 -17.44
N LEU A 105 -45.43 -47.31 -16.11
CA LEU A 105 -46.24 -48.18 -15.25
C LEU A 105 -47.74 -47.85 -15.37
N LEU A 106 -48.11 -46.57 -15.28
CA LEU A 106 -49.50 -46.13 -15.40
C LEU A 106 -50.08 -46.50 -16.77
N ARG A 107 -49.27 -46.43 -17.84
CA ARG A 107 -49.68 -46.80 -19.19
C ARG A 107 -50.21 -48.23 -19.32
N GLN A 108 -49.84 -49.15 -18.42
CA GLN A 108 -50.36 -50.52 -18.40
C GLN A 108 -51.82 -50.61 -17.93
N LEU A 109 -52.40 -49.53 -17.39
CA LEU A 109 -53.78 -49.51 -16.93
C LEU A 109 -54.77 -49.50 -18.13
N PRO A 110 -55.85 -50.30 -18.09
CA PRO A 110 -56.83 -50.36 -19.17
C PRO A 110 -57.45 -49.01 -19.53
N VAL A 111 -57.66 -48.13 -18.54
CA VAL A 111 -58.22 -46.78 -18.73
C VAL A 111 -57.31 -45.88 -19.58
N LEU A 112 -56.00 -46.15 -19.62
CA LEU A 112 -55.02 -45.38 -20.38
C LEU A 112 -54.82 -45.91 -21.81
N GLN A 113 -55.65 -46.85 -22.26
CA GLN A 113 -55.73 -47.21 -23.68
C GLN A 113 -56.30 -46.08 -24.53
N PHE A 114 -57.18 -45.24 -23.96
CA PHE A 114 -57.72 -44.05 -24.63
C PHE A 114 -56.72 -42.90 -24.66
N GLN A 115 -56.64 -42.21 -25.81
CA GLN A 115 -55.73 -41.08 -26.01
C GLN A 115 -56.04 -39.90 -25.05
N GLU A 116 -57.31 -39.67 -24.73
CA GLU A 116 -57.76 -38.67 -23.75
C GLU A 116 -57.14 -38.90 -22.38
N ALA A 117 -57.25 -40.12 -21.88
CA ALA A 117 -56.72 -40.50 -20.58
C ALA A 117 -55.20 -40.30 -20.52
N ARG A 118 -54.48 -40.54 -21.61
CA ARG A 118 -53.02 -40.31 -21.71
C ARG A 118 -52.66 -38.82 -21.63
N ILE A 119 -53.41 -37.96 -22.32
CA ILE A 119 -53.22 -36.51 -22.27
C ILE A 119 -53.53 -35.99 -20.86
N LEU A 120 -54.60 -36.48 -20.23
CA LEU A 120 -54.97 -36.11 -18.87
C LEU A 120 -53.90 -36.56 -17.85
N ALA A 121 -53.43 -37.81 -17.95
CA ALA A 121 -52.40 -38.33 -17.04
C ALA A 121 -51.10 -37.54 -17.12
N THR A 122 -50.62 -37.20 -18.33
CA THR A 122 -49.42 -36.37 -18.48
C THR A 122 -49.63 -34.92 -18.02
N SER A 123 -50.83 -34.38 -18.21
CA SER A 123 -51.21 -33.05 -17.70
C SER A 123 -51.25 -32.98 -16.17
N VAL A 124 -51.32 -34.13 -15.48
CA VAL A 124 -51.20 -34.24 -14.02
C VAL A 124 -49.76 -34.51 -13.57
N LEU A 125 -49.01 -35.33 -14.31
CA LEU A 125 -47.65 -35.74 -13.92
C LEU A 125 -46.57 -34.66 -14.16
N ALA A 126 -46.71 -33.84 -15.19
CA ALA A 126 -45.69 -32.84 -15.57
C ALA A 126 -45.66 -31.58 -14.66
N PRO A 127 -46.79 -30.95 -14.29
CA PRO A 127 -46.79 -29.71 -13.50
C PRO A 127 -46.04 -29.77 -12.16
N PRO A 128 -46.10 -30.85 -11.36
CA PRO A 128 -45.32 -30.95 -10.13
C PRO A 128 -43.81 -30.79 -10.33
N LEU A 129 -43.25 -31.31 -11.43
CA LEU A 129 -41.83 -31.17 -11.76
C LEU A 129 -41.48 -29.74 -12.19
N MET A 130 -42.36 -29.10 -12.96
CA MET A 130 -42.19 -27.70 -13.37
C MET A 130 -42.25 -26.75 -12.15
N LEU A 131 -43.21 -26.96 -11.25
CA LEU A 131 -43.31 -26.20 -10.00
C LEU A 131 -42.12 -26.46 -9.08
N ALA A 132 -41.59 -27.69 -9.06
CA ALA A 132 -40.35 -27.99 -8.33
C ALA A 132 -39.16 -27.20 -8.92
N CYS A 133 -39.04 -27.08 -10.26
CA CYS A 133 -38.05 -26.22 -10.90
C CYS A 133 -38.21 -24.75 -10.48
N ALA A 134 -39.45 -24.24 -10.53
CA ALA A 134 -39.74 -22.86 -10.11
C ALA A 134 -39.33 -22.62 -8.65
N ALA A 135 -39.64 -23.57 -7.76
CA ALA A 135 -39.26 -23.48 -6.36
C ALA A 135 -37.73 -23.47 -6.16
N GLU A 136 -36.97 -24.24 -6.92
CA GLU A 136 -35.49 -24.22 -6.83
C GLU A 136 -34.94 -22.82 -7.17
N PHE A 137 -35.45 -22.16 -8.21
CA PHE A 137 -35.00 -20.81 -8.57
C PHE A 137 -35.40 -19.74 -7.54
N LEU A 138 -36.55 -19.87 -6.88
CA LEU A 138 -36.96 -18.96 -5.80
C LEU A 138 -36.17 -19.17 -4.51
N ARG A 139 -35.63 -20.37 -4.28
CA ARG A 139 -34.90 -20.72 -3.05
C ARG A 139 -33.49 -20.14 -2.97
N SER A 140 -32.91 -19.70 -4.08
CA SER A 140 -31.55 -19.15 -4.11
C SER A 140 -31.61 -17.68 -4.52
N GLN A 141 -31.05 -16.80 -3.69
CA GLN A 141 -31.01 -15.35 -3.93
C GLN A 141 -29.60 -14.85 -4.26
N ALA A 142 -28.64 -15.77 -4.42
CA ALA A 142 -27.24 -15.40 -4.52
C ALA A 142 -26.97 -14.54 -5.76
N GLU A 143 -27.45 -14.94 -6.94
CA GLU A 143 -27.08 -14.37 -8.23
C GLU A 143 -28.32 -13.96 -9.04
N ALA A 144 -28.30 -12.73 -9.59
CA ALA A 144 -29.34 -12.12 -10.43
C ALA A 144 -30.79 -12.46 -10.00
N PRO A 145 -31.26 -12.01 -8.82
CA PRO A 145 -32.55 -12.40 -8.24
C PRO A 145 -33.76 -12.00 -9.10
N GLY A 146 -33.62 -10.98 -9.96
CA GLY A 146 -34.64 -10.65 -10.97
C GLY A 146 -34.83 -11.78 -11.98
N PHE A 147 -33.74 -12.28 -12.57
CA PHE A 147 -33.78 -13.35 -13.57
C PHE A 147 -34.19 -14.71 -12.99
N ARG A 148 -33.88 -14.97 -11.71
CA ARG A 148 -34.40 -16.15 -11.00
C ARG A 148 -35.92 -16.10 -10.83
N ARG A 149 -36.49 -14.94 -10.53
CA ARG A 149 -37.94 -14.74 -10.49
C ARG A 149 -38.58 -14.92 -11.87
N VAL A 150 -37.92 -14.44 -12.93
CA VAL A 150 -38.35 -14.66 -14.32
C VAL A 150 -38.37 -16.16 -14.66
N LEU A 151 -37.31 -16.91 -14.30
CA LEU A 151 -37.27 -18.37 -14.47
C LEU A 151 -38.40 -19.05 -13.71
N ALA A 152 -38.57 -18.73 -12.44
CA ALA A 152 -39.64 -19.32 -11.63
C ALA A 152 -41.04 -19.02 -12.18
N ALA A 153 -41.29 -17.77 -12.60
CA ALA A 153 -42.54 -17.37 -13.23
C ALA A 153 -42.78 -18.10 -14.55
N SER A 154 -41.73 -18.27 -15.37
CA SER A 154 -41.82 -19.00 -16.64
C SER A 154 -42.18 -20.47 -16.43
N PHE A 155 -41.57 -21.16 -15.46
CA PHE A 155 -41.93 -22.54 -15.11
C PHE A 155 -43.33 -22.66 -14.51
N ALA A 156 -43.74 -21.71 -13.66
CA ALA A 156 -45.08 -21.71 -13.07
C ALA A 156 -46.18 -21.44 -14.11
N LEU A 157 -45.94 -20.51 -15.05
CA LEU A 157 -46.85 -20.22 -16.15
C LEU A 157 -47.01 -21.46 -17.05
N HIS A 158 -45.90 -22.08 -17.44
CA HIS A 158 -45.92 -23.27 -18.27
C HIS A 158 -46.64 -24.44 -17.58
N ALA A 159 -46.44 -24.62 -16.27
CA ALA A 159 -47.17 -25.60 -15.46
C ALA A 159 -48.69 -25.33 -15.45
N GLY A 160 -49.10 -24.07 -15.31
CA GLY A 160 -50.50 -23.65 -15.35
C GLY A 160 -51.15 -23.93 -16.71
N LEU A 161 -50.44 -23.69 -17.80
CA LEU A 161 -50.93 -23.98 -19.16
C LEU A 161 -51.05 -25.47 -19.44
N VAL A 162 -50.13 -26.29 -18.92
CA VAL A 162 -50.26 -27.76 -18.98
C VAL A 162 -51.48 -28.24 -18.19
N LEU A 163 -51.73 -27.69 -16.99
CA LEU A 163 -52.94 -28.01 -16.21
C LEU A 163 -54.23 -27.58 -16.93
N ALA A 164 -54.21 -26.43 -17.62
CA ALA A 164 -55.37 -25.94 -18.38
C ALA A 164 -55.79 -26.86 -19.53
N ARG A 165 -54.95 -27.83 -19.92
CA ARG A 165 -55.34 -28.88 -20.89
C ARG A 165 -56.42 -29.80 -20.34
N ILE A 166 -56.50 -30.01 -19.03
CA ILE A 166 -57.48 -30.89 -18.39
C ILE A 166 -58.93 -30.46 -18.71
N PRO A 167 -59.36 -29.23 -18.35
CA PRO A 167 -60.71 -28.78 -18.67
C PRO A 167 -60.96 -28.68 -20.18
N MET A 168 -59.93 -28.39 -20.98
CA MET A 168 -60.04 -28.32 -22.44
C MET A 168 -60.37 -29.68 -23.07
N VAL A 169 -59.65 -30.74 -22.65
CA VAL A 169 -59.92 -32.12 -23.13
C VAL A 169 -61.30 -32.59 -22.68
N LEU A 170 -61.72 -32.25 -21.45
CA LEU A 170 -63.05 -32.60 -20.94
C LEU A 170 -64.19 -31.86 -21.65
N ALA A 171 -63.97 -30.60 -22.05
CA ALA A 171 -64.98 -29.78 -22.72
C ALA A 171 -65.06 -30.03 -24.24
N SER A 172 -64.03 -30.62 -24.85
CA SER A 172 -63.97 -30.84 -26.30
C SER A 172 -63.25 -32.15 -26.64
N PRO A 173 -63.95 -33.30 -26.55
CA PRO A 173 -63.38 -34.63 -26.81
C PRO A 173 -62.77 -34.78 -28.22
N GLU A 174 -63.22 -33.98 -29.20
CA GLU A 174 -62.66 -33.96 -30.56
C GLU A 174 -61.14 -33.67 -30.61
N TRP A 175 -60.57 -33.05 -29.57
CA TRP A 175 -59.11 -32.83 -29.46
C TRP A 175 -58.29 -34.12 -29.33
N SER A 176 -58.94 -35.21 -28.92
CA SER A 176 -58.33 -36.50 -28.66
C SER A 176 -58.45 -37.49 -29.82
N THR A 177 -59.40 -37.26 -30.72
CA THR A 177 -59.79 -38.18 -31.80
C THR A 177 -59.15 -37.83 -33.14
N VAL A 178 -58.57 -36.63 -33.26
CA VAL A 178 -57.87 -36.19 -34.48
C VAL A 178 -56.47 -36.82 -34.55
N SER A 179 -56.22 -37.56 -35.63
CA SER A 179 -54.95 -38.24 -35.91
C SER A 179 -53.80 -37.28 -36.22
N ALA A 180 -54.08 -36.03 -36.58
CA ALA A 180 -53.10 -34.96 -36.82
C ALA A 180 -53.06 -33.92 -35.66
N LEU A 181 -52.12 -32.97 -35.72
CA LEU A 181 -52.17 -31.78 -34.86
C LEU A 181 -53.38 -30.93 -35.28
N PRO A 182 -54.31 -30.60 -34.36
CA PRO A 182 -55.42 -29.70 -34.67
C PRO A 182 -54.85 -28.32 -35.00
N ASP A 183 -55.22 -27.76 -36.16
CA ASP A 183 -54.84 -26.39 -36.47
C ASP A 183 -55.89 -25.43 -35.90
N GLY A 184 -55.49 -24.64 -34.91
CA GLY A 184 -56.39 -23.76 -34.18
C GLY A 184 -55.67 -22.86 -33.19
N LEU A 185 -56.30 -21.74 -32.86
CA LEU A 185 -55.71 -20.65 -32.06
C LEU A 185 -55.09 -21.14 -30.74
N VAL A 186 -55.73 -22.10 -30.08
CA VAL A 186 -55.29 -22.62 -28.78
C VAL A 186 -54.02 -23.47 -28.90
N VAL A 187 -53.93 -24.35 -29.91
CA VAL A 187 -52.71 -25.15 -30.16
C VAL A 187 -51.54 -24.25 -30.55
N GLN A 188 -51.79 -23.27 -31.43
CA GLN A 188 -50.80 -22.29 -31.84
C GLN A 188 -50.31 -21.46 -30.64
N ALA A 189 -51.20 -21.04 -29.73
CA ALA A 189 -50.83 -20.31 -28.52
C ALA A 189 -49.96 -21.16 -27.56
N ILE A 190 -50.26 -22.46 -27.39
CA ILE A 190 -49.46 -23.37 -26.56
C ILE A 190 -48.06 -23.57 -27.16
N LEU A 191 -47.97 -23.76 -28.48
CA LEU A 191 -46.67 -23.92 -29.17
C LEU A 191 -45.85 -22.63 -29.09
N LEU A 192 -46.49 -21.48 -29.30
CA LEU A 192 -45.85 -20.17 -29.16
C LEU A 192 -45.35 -19.93 -27.73
N GLU A 193 -46.15 -20.26 -26.72
CA GLU A 193 -45.73 -20.16 -25.32
C GLU A 193 -44.57 -21.11 -25.01
N SER A 194 -44.55 -22.31 -25.58
CA SER A 194 -43.46 -23.27 -25.39
C SER A 194 -42.14 -22.74 -26.00
N ILE A 195 -42.21 -22.06 -27.15
CA ILE A 195 -41.08 -21.33 -27.75
C ILE A 195 -40.60 -20.22 -26.81
N LEU A 196 -41.54 -19.38 -26.34
CA LEU A 196 -41.25 -18.29 -25.39
C LEU A 196 -40.60 -18.82 -24.11
N HIS A 197 -41.11 -19.91 -23.54
CA HIS A 197 -40.55 -20.58 -22.37
C HIS A 197 -39.09 -21.01 -22.61
N GLY A 198 -38.81 -21.71 -23.72
CA GLY A 198 -37.46 -22.14 -24.07
C GLY A 198 -36.46 -20.98 -24.25
N VAL A 199 -36.91 -19.89 -24.89
CA VAL A 199 -36.09 -18.69 -25.11
C VAL A 199 -35.87 -17.92 -23.81
N ILE A 200 -36.92 -17.67 -23.01
CA ILE A 200 -36.84 -16.94 -21.74
C ILE A 200 -35.95 -17.69 -20.75
N THR A 201 -36.14 -19.01 -20.62
CA THR A 201 -35.35 -19.83 -19.70
C THR A 201 -33.89 -19.85 -20.11
N SER A 202 -33.59 -20.02 -21.40
CA SER A 202 -32.21 -19.96 -21.90
C SER A 202 -31.59 -18.57 -21.71
N PHE A 203 -32.30 -17.50 -22.01
CA PHE A 203 -31.77 -16.15 -21.80
C PHE A 203 -31.49 -15.87 -20.31
N ALA A 204 -32.42 -16.21 -19.42
CA ALA A 204 -32.24 -16.02 -17.99
C ALA A 204 -31.10 -16.87 -17.41
N LEU A 205 -30.95 -18.12 -17.88
CA LEU A 205 -29.82 -18.98 -17.50
C LEU A 205 -28.48 -18.42 -18.00
N MET A 206 -28.43 -17.81 -19.19
CA MET A 206 -27.24 -17.12 -19.70
C MET A 206 -26.83 -15.97 -18.80
N VAL A 207 -27.80 -15.15 -18.36
CA VAL A 207 -27.52 -14.06 -17.43
C VAL A 207 -27.00 -14.58 -16.08
N LEU A 208 -27.58 -15.66 -15.56
CA LEU A 208 -27.08 -16.29 -14.33
C LEU A 208 -25.67 -16.85 -14.50
N PHE A 209 -25.40 -17.52 -15.62
CA PHE A 209 -24.08 -18.05 -15.95
C PHE A 209 -23.02 -16.93 -16.03
N LEU A 210 -23.31 -15.84 -16.73
CA LEU A 210 -22.43 -14.68 -16.85
C LEU A 210 -22.17 -14.01 -15.49
N ALA A 211 -23.23 -13.76 -14.72
CA ALA A 211 -23.12 -13.17 -13.38
C ALA A 211 -22.23 -14.02 -12.45
N ARG A 212 -22.29 -15.34 -12.60
CA ARG A 212 -21.46 -16.26 -11.82
C ARG A 212 -19.99 -16.26 -12.26
N GLN A 213 -19.74 -16.21 -13.56
CA GLN A 213 -18.37 -16.09 -14.08
C GLN A 213 -17.73 -14.77 -13.64
N GLU A 214 -18.46 -13.66 -13.72
CA GLU A 214 -17.99 -12.35 -13.29
C GLU A 214 -17.61 -12.34 -11.80
N ARG A 215 -18.48 -12.87 -10.93
CA ARG A 215 -18.19 -12.95 -9.50
C ARG A 215 -16.98 -13.82 -9.18
N ARG A 216 -16.82 -14.96 -9.86
CA ARG A 216 -15.63 -15.82 -9.68
C ARG A 216 -14.36 -15.10 -10.11
N ALA A 217 -14.39 -14.42 -11.26
CA ALA A 217 -13.26 -13.65 -11.75
C ALA A 217 -12.89 -12.49 -10.80
N LEU A 218 -13.90 -11.77 -10.30
CA LEU A 218 -13.71 -10.71 -9.33
C LEU A 218 -13.12 -11.24 -8.03
N ALA A 219 -13.65 -12.35 -7.49
CA ALA A 219 -13.16 -12.96 -6.26
C ALA A 219 -11.68 -13.37 -6.35
N VAL A 220 -11.27 -14.04 -7.44
CA VAL A 220 -9.87 -14.43 -7.67
C VAL A 220 -8.96 -13.20 -7.76
N THR A 221 -9.43 -12.14 -8.41
CA THR A 221 -8.65 -10.90 -8.56
C THR A 221 -8.49 -10.18 -7.22
N THR A 222 -9.56 -10.11 -6.41
CA THR A 222 -9.50 -9.50 -5.08
C THR A 222 -8.57 -10.26 -4.14
N THR A 223 -8.64 -11.60 -4.11
CA THR A 223 -7.75 -12.40 -3.25
C THR A 223 -6.29 -12.25 -3.63
N ALA A 224 -5.97 -12.27 -4.93
CA ALA A 224 -4.60 -12.08 -5.40
C ALA A 224 -4.06 -10.68 -5.05
N ARG A 225 -4.89 -9.65 -5.15
CA ARG A 225 -4.54 -8.28 -4.74
C ARG A 225 -4.25 -8.21 -3.24
N ASP A 226 -5.14 -8.76 -2.42
CA ASP A 226 -5.03 -8.70 -0.96
C ASP A 226 -3.77 -9.44 -0.46
N GLU A 227 -3.44 -10.58 -1.05
CA GLU A 227 -2.21 -11.32 -0.79
C GLU A 227 -0.95 -10.51 -1.15
N ALA A 228 -0.95 -9.86 -2.32
CA ALA A 228 0.17 -9.03 -2.75
C ALA A 228 0.37 -7.81 -1.82
N GLU A 229 -0.72 -7.14 -1.43
CA GLU A 229 -0.66 -6.02 -0.50
C GLU A 229 -0.19 -6.46 0.90
N ALA A 230 -0.64 -7.61 1.39
CA ALA A 230 -0.21 -8.17 2.67
C ALA A 230 1.29 -8.49 2.65
N ALA A 231 1.80 -9.11 1.59
CA ALA A 231 3.23 -9.38 1.41
C ALA A 231 4.05 -8.09 1.41
N ASN A 232 3.59 -7.04 0.73
CA ASN A 232 4.29 -5.75 0.70
C ASN A 232 4.31 -5.05 2.07
N ARG A 233 3.19 -5.11 2.82
CA ARG A 233 3.12 -4.62 4.20
C ARG A 233 4.08 -5.37 5.12
N ALA A 234 4.15 -6.69 5.02
CA ALA A 234 5.07 -7.52 5.79
C ALA A 234 6.54 -7.19 5.48
N LYS A 235 6.90 -7.06 4.19
CA LYS A 235 8.25 -6.64 3.75
C LYS A 235 8.63 -5.29 4.37
N SER A 236 7.73 -4.31 4.34
CA SER A 236 7.98 -2.97 4.90
C SER A 236 8.18 -2.99 6.42
N GLN A 237 7.33 -3.72 7.15
CA GLN A 237 7.45 -3.86 8.60
C GLN A 237 8.72 -4.59 9.01
N PHE A 238 9.11 -5.62 8.26
CA PHE A 238 10.36 -6.34 8.47
C PHE A 238 11.57 -5.39 8.33
N LEU A 239 11.64 -4.60 7.25
CA LEU A 239 12.71 -3.63 7.05
C LEU A 239 12.77 -2.60 8.18
N ALA A 240 11.62 -2.06 8.61
CA ALA A 240 11.57 -1.08 9.71
C ALA A 240 12.09 -1.66 11.03
N ARG A 241 11.71 -2.90 11.39
CA ARG A 241 12.20 -3.57 12.62
C ARG A 241 13.69 -3.88 12.53
N MET A 242 14.13 -4.43 11.40
CA MET A 242 15.55 -4.73 11.18
C MET A 242 16.42 -3.46 11.27
N SER A 243 15.92 -2.29 10.85
CA SER A 243 16.61 -1.01 11.03
C SER A 243 16.95 -0.75 12.49
N HIS A 244 15.96 -0.89 13.36
CA HIS A 244 16.12 -0.61 14.78
C HIS A 244 17.02 -1.67 15.46
N GLU A 245 16.83 -2.95 15.12
CA GLU A 245 17.62 -4.05 15.70
C GLU A 245 19.08 -4.05 15.27
N LEU A 246 19.40 -3.56 14.06
CA LEU A 246 20.78 -3.40 13.62
C LEU A 246 21.44 -2.14 14.20
N ARG A 247 20.68 -1.05 14.39
CA ARG A 247 21.21 0.23 14.87
C ARG A 247 21.68 0.16 16.33
N THR A 248 20.91 -0.49 17.19
CA THR A 248 21.19 -0.57 18.63
C THR A 248 22.56 -1.20 18.97
N PRO A 249 22.89 -2.43 18.52
CA PRO A 249 24.18 -3.05 18.83
C PRO A 249 25.33 -2.28 18.18
N LEU A 250 25.12 -1.72 17.00
CA LEU A 250 26.17 -1.00 16.26
C LEU A 250 26.52 0.33 16.92
N ASN A 251 25.52 1.07 17.41
CA ASN A 251 25.74 2.26 18.23
C ASN A 251 26.48 1.93 19.53
N GLY A 252 26.25 0.75 20.11
CA GLY A 252 27.01 0.25 21.25
C GLY A 252 28.49 0.02 20.93
N VAL A 253 28.79 -0.65 19.81
CA VAL A 253 30.17 -0.86 19.32
C VAL A 253 30.86 0.48 19.06
N LEU A 254 30.17 1.42 18.42
CA LEU A 254 30.69 2.76 18.16
C LEU A 254 30.97 3.52 19.45
N GLY A 255 30.04 3.49 20.41
CA GLY A 255 30.19 4.12 21.71
C GLY A 255 31.39 3.58 22.49
N LEU A 256 31.59 2.26 22.52
CA LEU A 256 32.78 1.66 23.13
C LEU A 256 34.06 2.04 22.40
N SER A 257 34.05 2.03 21.06
CA SER A 257 35.24 2.41 20.28
C SER A 257 35.64 3.87 20.53
N ASP A 258 34.67 4.79 20.58
CA ASP A 258 34.91 6.21 20.87
C ASP A 258 35.40 6.41 22.31
N MET A 259 34.87 5.65 23.27
CA MET A 259 35.31 5.70 24.66
C MET A 259 36.75 5.18 24.82
N MET A 260 37.08 4.07 24.17
CA MET A 260 38.42 3.50 24.18
C MET A 260 39.43 4.44 23.51
N ALA A 261 39.08 5.04 22.37
CA ALA A 261 39.96 5.96 21.64
C ALA A 261 40.35 7.20 22.48
N ARG A 262 39.46 7.64 23.37
CA ARG A 262 39.66 8.79 24.26
C ARG A 262 40.34 8.44 25.59
N HIS A 263 40.62 7.17 25.87
CA HIS A 263 41.25 6.76 27.12
C HIS A 263 42.73 7.21 27.16
N PRO A 264 43.15 7.96 28.19
CA PRO A 264 44.47 8.60 28.22
C PRO A 264 45.64 7.60 28.20
N ASP A 265 45.45 6.43 28.81
CA ASP A 265 46.46 5.37 28.89
C ASP A 265 46.48 4.39 27.70
N LEU A 266 45.69 4.63 26.65
CA LEU A 266 45.62 3.69 25.52
C LEU A 266 46.94 3.73 24.71
N PRO A 267 47.64 2.59 24.55
CA PRO A 267 48.86 2.51 23.76
C PRO A 267 48.64 2.98 22.31
N PRO A 268 49.61 3.69 21.69
CA PRO A 268 49.45 4.27 20.35
C PRO A 268 49.05 3.26 19.27
N HIS A 269 49.55 2.03 19.35
CA HIS A 269 49.22 0.95 18.41
C HIS A 269 47.78 0.42 18.57
N LEU A 270 47.23 0.46 19.79
CA LEU A 270 45.82 0.09 20.05
C LEU A 270 44.88 1.24 19.69
N ARG A 271 45.32 2.49 19.80
CA ARG A 271 44.52 3.66 19.38
C ARG A 271 44.17 3.63 17.90
N GLY A 272 45.16 3.33 17.05
CA GLY A 272 44.92 3.15 15.61
C GLY A 272 43.95 2.00 15.30
N GLN A 273 44.04 0.88 16.02
CA GLN A 273 43.12 -0.25 15.84
C GLN A 273 41.68 0.09 16.27
N VAL A 274 41.52 0.82 17.38
CA VAL A 274 40.20 1.26 17.87
C VAL A 274 39.57 2.27 16.91
N GLU A 275 40.34 3.20 16.35
CA GLU A 275 39.86 4.12 15.30
C GLU A 275 39.39 3.37 14.06
N VAL A 276 40.13 2.35 13.61
CA VAL A 276 39.73 1.49 12.49
C VAL A 276 38.42 0.75 12.79
N ILE A 277 38.24 0.22 14.00
CA ILE A 277 36.98 -0.42 14.42
C ILE A 277 35.82 0.58 14.39
N GLY A 278 36.02 1.79 14.93
CA GLY A 278 35.00 2.84 14.92
C GLY A 278 34.67 3.33 13.50
N GLN A 279 35.65 3.33 12.60
CA GLN A 279 35.46 3.69 11.19
C GLN A 279 34.71 2.59 10.43
N ALA A 280 35.06 1.32 10.65
CA ALA A 280 34.35 0.17 10.10
C ALA A 280 32.89 0.08 10.59
N GLY A 281 32.64 0.37 11.88
CA GLY A 281 31.30 0.44 12.45
C GLY A 281 30.45 1.55 11.83
N ARG A 282 31.02 2.74 11.64
CA ARG A 282 30.32 3.88 11.00
C ARG A 282 29.98 3.57 9.55
N HIS A 283 30.89 2.91 8.84
CA HIS A 283 30.68 2.45 7.47
C HIS A 283 29.56 1.40 7.39
N LEU A 284 29.55 0.40 8.29
CA LEU A 284 28.49 -0.61 8.33
C LEU A 284 27.12 0.02 8.65
N LEU A 285 27.07 1.02 9.54
CA LEU A 285 25.84 1.73 9.86
C LEU A 285 25.28 2.46 8.63
N ALA A 286 26.16 3.12 7.88
CA ALA A 286 25.80 3.82 6.66
C ALA A 286 25.20 2.83 5.65
N LEU A 287 25.84 1.67 5.43
CA LEU A 287 25.35 0.64 4.52
C LEU A 287 24.01 0.05 4.91
N VAL A 288 23.83 -0.21 6.21
CA VAL A 288 22.56 -0.70 6.74
C VAL A 288 21.47 0.33 6.49
N ASN A 289 21.70 1.60 6.86
CA ASN A 289 20.74 2.67 6.62
C ASN A 289 20.43 2.85 5.13
N ASP A 290 21.44 2.75 4.27
CA ASP A 290 21.34 2.86 2.82
C ASP A 290 20.45 1.76 2.21
N VAL A 291 20.65 0.49 2.60
CA VAL A 291 19.80 -0.63 2.14
C VAL A 291 18.36 -0.48 2.62
N LEU A 292 18.17 0.04 3.83
CA LEU A 292 16.86 0.26 4.42
C LEU A 292 16.13 1.44 3.78
N ASP A 293 16.85 2.51 3.46
CA ASP A 293 16.33 3.65 2.70
C ASP A 293 15.84 3.20 1.32
N ILE A 294 16.56 2.31 0.63
CA ILE A 294 16.09 1.70 -0.64
C ILE A 294 14.75 1.00 -0.44
N GLY A 295 14.64 0.18 0.61
CA GLY A 295 13.42 -0.56 0.92
C GLY A 295 12.22 0.35 1.23
N LEU A 296 12.45 1.49 1.88
CA LEU A 296 11.41 2.48 2.17
C LEU A 296 10.98 3.26 0.91
N VAL A 297 11.93 3.60 0.02
CA VAL A 297 11.62 4.26 -1.25
C VAL A 297 10.83 3.36 -2.19
N GLU A 298 11.24 2.09 -2.36
CA GLU A 298 10.52 1.12 -3.20
C GLU A 298 9.10 0.84 -2.70
N ALA A 299 8.89 0.92 -1.39
CA ALA A 299 7.56 0.79 -0.80
C ALA A 299 6.69 2.05 -0.95
N GLY A 300 7.21 3.15 -1.51
CA GLY A 300 6.53 4.44 -1.58
C GLY A 300 6.28 5.08 -0.21
N ARG A 301 7.05 4.69 0.81
CA ARG A 301 6.86 5.10 2.22
C ARG A 301 7.94 6.06 2.71
N LEU A 302 8.73 6.64 1.81
CA LEU A 302 9.69 7.68 2.18
C LEU A 302 8.92 8.92 2.67
N THR A 303 8.88 9.13 3.97
CA THR A 303 8.38 10.38 4.58
C THR A 303 9.48 11.42 4.59
N LEU A 304 9.33 12.49 3.82
CA LEU A 304 10.24 13.63 3.83
C LEU A 304 9.85 14.58 4.96
N GLN A 305 10.85 15.00 5.74
CA GLN A 305 10.65 16.07 6.72
C GLN A 305 10.69 17.42 5.99
N GLN A 306 9.73 18.31 6.27
CA GLN A 306 9.74 19.66 5.73
C GLN A 306 10.22 20.63 6.79
N ASP A 307 11.49 21.03 6.68
CA ASP A 307 12.13 22.02 7.54
C ASP A 307 12.54 23.25 6.72
N THR A 308 12.80 24.35 7.41
CA THR A 308 13.50 25.49 6.80
C THR A 308 14.97 25.16 6.66
N VAL A 309 15.44 25.02 5.42
CA VAL A 309 16.80 24.63 5.08
C VAL A 309 17.57 25.85 4.59
N PRO A 310 18.50 26.41 5.39
CA PRO A 310 19.42 27.43 4.91
C PRO A 310 20.43 26.80 3.94
N LEU A 311 20.34 27.16 2.65
CA LEU A 311 21.05 26.46 1.59
C LEU A 311 22.56 26.70 1.63
N ARG A 312 23.01 27.94 1.83
CA ARG A 312 24.44 28.25 1.88
C ARG A 312 25.17 27.53 3.02
N PRO A 313 24.70 27.58 4.29
CA PRO A 313 25.29 26.80 5.37
C PRO A 313 25.32 25.29 5.10
N LEU A 314 24.26 24.75 4.49
CA LEU A 314 24.21 23.33 4.13
C LEU A 314 25.32 22.93 3.14
N LEU A 315 25.57 23.76 2.12
CA LEU A 315 26.62 23.53 1.11
C LEU A 315 28.02 23.70 1.72
N GLU A 316 28.23 24.74 2.51
CA GLU A 316 29.49 25.01 3.20
C GLU A 316 29.84 23.89 4.19
N ASP A 317 28.88 23.42 4.98
CA ASP A 317 29.06 22.28 5.88
C ASP A 317 29.48 21.02 5.12
N ALA A 318 28.83 20.73 3.99
CA ALA A 318 29.12 19.55 3.19
C ALA A 318 30.54 19.59 2.62
N LEU A 319 31.00 20.75 2.15
CA LEU A 319 32.37 20.97 1.69
C LEU A 319 33.38 20.86 2.85
N ALA A 320 33.05 21.43 4.02
CA ALA A 320 33.92 21.38 5.20
C ALA A 320 34.19 19.94 5.67
N LEU A 321 33.19 19.06 5.58
CA LEU A 321 33.34 17.65 5.94
C LEU A 321 34.32 16.88 5.05
N LEU A 322 34.47 17.26 3.77
CA LEU A 322 35.37 16.59 2.81
C LEU A 322 36.72 17.31 2.65
N ARG A 323 36.89 18.47 3.29
CA ARG A 323 38.10 19.28 3.23
C ARG A 323 39.37 18.51 3.66
N PRO A 324 39.39 17.72 4.76
CA PRO A 324 40.59 16.98 5.16
C PRO A 324 41.05 15.95 4.12
N GLU A 325 40.10 15.29 3.45
CA GLU A 325 40.42 14.32 2.42
C GLU A 325 40.89 14.98 1.12
N ALA A 326 40.29 16.12 0.76
CA ALA A 326 40.72 16.95 -0.36
C ALA A 326 42.13 17.51 -0.14
N GLU A 327 42.43 18.03 1.05
CA GLU A 327 43.76 18.53 1.43
C GLU A 327 44.82 17.44 1.36
N ARG A 328 44.52 16.22 1.83
CA ARG A 328 45.42 15.06 1.72
C ARG A 328 45.79 14.74 0.26
N LYS A 329 44.90 15.03 -0.68
CA LYS A 329 45.12 14.87 -2.13
C LYS A 329 45.55 16.19 -2.83
N ASN A 330 45.78 17.28 -2.11
CA ASN A 330 46.02 18.61 -2.69
C ASN A 330 44.95 19.02 -3.73
N LEU A 331 43.67 18.72 -3.48
CA LEU A 331 42.55 19.12 -4.35
C LEU A 331 42.07 20.53 -4.00
N THR A 332 41.64 21.28 -5.01
CA THR A 332 40.93 22.55 -4.82
C THR A 332 39.42 22.29 -4.75
N LEU A 333 38.76 22.78 -3.69
CA LEU A 333 37.32 22.69 -3.50
C LEU A 333 36.71 24.09 -3.55
N ASP A 334 35.87 24.37 -4.55
CA ASP A 334 35.22 25.67 -4.73
C ASP A 334 33.70 25.58 -4.62
N LEU A 335 33.09 26.58 -4.00
CA LEU A 335 31.64 26.81 -4.00
C LEU A 335 31.31 27.93 -4.99
N ASP A 336 30.46 27.61 -5.96
CA ASP A 336 29.97 28.53 -6.97
C ASP A 336 28.47 28.76 -6.73
N TRP A 337 28.15 29.92 -6.16
CA TRP A 337 26.81 30.30 -5.72
C TRP A 337 26.22 31.37 -6.62
N ASP A 338 25.04 31.12 -7.21
CA ASP A 338 24.27 32.12 -7.94
C ASP A 338 23.51 33.06 -6.97
N PRO A 339 23.74 34.39 -7.02
CA PRO A 339 23.01 35.36 -6.19
C PRO A 339 21.49 35.33 -6.35
N ALA A 340 20.96 34.80 -7.47
CA ALA A 340 19.52 34.65 -7.68
C ALA A 340 18.91 33.48 -6.88
N CYS A 341 19.72 32.60 -6.29
CA CYS A 341 19.22 31.52 -5.44
C CYS A 341 18.66 32.05 -4.11
N PRO A 342 17.58 31.44 -3.59
CA PRO A 342 17.04 31.78 -2.28
C PRO A 342 18.03 31.42 -1.17
N GLU A 343 18.04 32.20 -0.08
CA GLU A 343 18.89 31.91 1.07
C GLU A 343 18.45 30.65 1.83
N ALA A 344 17.15 30.38 1.86
CA ALA A 344 16.56 29.18 2.45
C ALA A 344 15.36 28.67 1.66
N VAL A 345 15.09 27.38 1.83
CA VAL A 345 13.98 26.67 1.18
C VAL A 345 13.29 25.72 2.15
N LEU A 346 12.05 25.33 1.84
CA LEU A 346 11.37 24.24 2.54
C LEU A 346 11.82 22.89 1.98
N GLY A 347 12.33 22.01 2.83
CA GLY A 347 12.77 20.67 2.43
C GLY A 347 13.40 19.85 3.55
N ASP A 348 13.91 18.67 3.20
CA ASP A 348 14.56 17.75 4.15
C ASP A 348 16.08 17.99 4.15
N ALA A 349 16.57 18.73 5.15
CA ALA A 349 17.99 19.07 5.27
C ALA A 349 18.90 17.82 5.35
N ARG A 350 18.41 16.73 5.96
CA ARG A 350 19.18 15.49 6.13
C ARG A 350 19.34 14.77 4.81
N ARG A 351 18.27 14.66 4.02
CA ARG A 351 18.30 14.03 2.69
C ARG A 351 19.10 14.84 1.68
N LEU A 352 18.95 16.17 1.69
CA LEU A 352 19.77 17.05 0.84
C LEU A 352 21.26 16.92 1.18
N ARG A 353 21.63 16.87 2.46
CA ARG A 353 23.01 16.63 2.89
C ARG A 353 23.54 15.26 2.43
N GLN A 354 22.72 14.22 2.49
CA GLN A 354 23.07 12.87 2.03
C GLN A 354 23.37 12.86 0.52
N VAL A 355 22.51 13.50 -0.28
CA VAL A 355 22.73 13.68 -1.74
C VAL A 355 24.05 14.41 -1.99
N LEU A 356 24.29 15.53 -1.31
CA LEU A 356 25.51 16.33 -1.43
C LEU A 356 26.78 15.55 -1.11
N LEU A 357 26.82 14.89 0.05
CA LEU A 357 27.98 14.14 0.51
C LEU A 357 28.30 12.97 -0.42
N ASN A 358 27.29 12.30 -0.98
CA ASN A 358 27.54 11.22 -1.93
C ASN A 358 28.10 11.76 -3.27
N LEU A 359 27.56 12.85 -3.81
CA LEU A 359 28.08 13.43 -5.06
C LEU A 359 29.49 14.00 -4.88
N LEU A 360 29.71 14.82 -3.84
CA LEU A 360 31.02 15.41 -3.54
C LEU A 360 32.06 14.36 -3.13
N GLY A 361 31.66 13.36 -2.35
CA GLY A 361 32.53 12.26 -1.95
C GLY A 361 33.02 11.47 -3.15
N ASN A 362 32.15 11.19 -4.13
CA ASN A 362 32.55 10.58 -5.39
C ASN A 362 33.52 11.47 -6.18
N ALA A 363 33.25 12.78 -6.28
CA ALA A 363 34.13 13.72 -6.97
C ALA A 363 35.54 13.77 -6.32
N VAL A 364 35.64 13.94 -5.01
CA VAL A 364 36.92 13.94 -4.27
C VAL A 364 37.66 12.61 -4.39
N LYS A 365 36.91 11.49 -4.39
CA LYS A 365 37.48 10.16 -4.53
C LYS A 365 38.10 9.92 -5.91
N PHE A 366 37.42 10.30 -6.99
CA PHE A 366 37.84 9.99 -8.36
C PHE A 366 38.67 11.08 -9.05
N THR A 367 38.79 12.26 -8.43
CA THR A 367 39.69 13.31 -8.90
C THR A 367 41.14 12.98 -8.48
N PRO A 368 42.11 13.04 -9.40
CA PRO A 368 43.52 12.80 -9.11
C PRO A 368 44.11 13.95 -8.27
N PRO A 369 45.22 13.72 -7.53
CA PRO A 369 45.85 14.76 -6.74
C PRO A 369 46.20 16.03 -7.54
N GLY A 370 46.00 17.21 -6.96
CA GLY A 370 46.17 18.49 -7.67
C GLY A 370 44.98 18.89 -8.56
N GLY A 371 43.92 18.10 -8.59
CA GLY A 371 42.70 18.40 -9.35
C GLY A 371 41.77 19.41 -8.69
N HIS A 372 40.61 19.61 -9.31
CA HIS A 372 39.62 20.64 -9.00
C HIS A 372 38.23 20.03 -8.92
N VAL A 373 37.50 20.33 -7.85
CA VAL A 373 36.09 20.00 -7.68
C VAL A 373 35.32 21.27 -7.35
N ARG A 374 34.25 21.54 -8.11
CA ARG A 374 33.35 22.68 -7.93
C ARG A 374 31.96 22.21 -7.55
N LEU A 375 31.39 22.79 -6.51
CA LEU A 375 29.98 22.67 -6.15
C LEU A 375 29.23 23.90 -6.64
N GLY A 376 28.35 23.74 -7.62
CA GLY A 376 27.51 24.78 -8.18
C GLY A 376 26.08 24.72 -7.63
N LEU A 377 25.51 25.89 -7.34
CA LEU A 377 24.06 26.06 -7.18
C LEU A 377 23.58 27.19 -8.10
N ARG A 378 22.50 26.93 -8.86
CA ARG A 378 21.86 27.85 -9.80
C ARG A 378 20.35 27.86 -9.58
N ALA A 379 19.73 29.03 -9.75
CA ALA A 379 18.28 29.14 -9.81
C ALA A 379 17.80 28.81 -11.24
N GLU A 380 16.76 27.97 -11.35
CA GLU A 380 16.02 27.70 -12.58
C GLU A 380 14.61 28.31 -12.47
N ALA A 381 13.87 28.38 -13.59
CA ALA A 381 12.50 28.89 -13.58
C ALA A 381 11.57 28.02 -12.69
N HIS A 382 10.46 28.61 -12.22
CA HIS A 382 9.43 27.91 -11.42
C HIS A 382 9.94 27.29 -10.11
N ASP A 383 10.72 28.05 -9.33
CA ASP A 383 11.29 27.61 -8.04
C ASP A 383 12.19 26.36 -8.17
N GLY A 384 12.73 26.14 -9.37
CA GLY A 384 13.71 25.10 -9.64
C GLY A 384 15.09 25.48 -9.10
N LEU A 385 15.78 24.52 -8.52
CA LEU A 385 17.18 24.64 -8.13
C LEU A 385 17.99 23.56 -8.84
N LEU A 386 19.03 24.00 -9.54
CA LEU A 386 20.02 23.13 -10.15
C LEU A 386 21.26 23.12 -9.27
N LEU A 387 21.52 21.98 -8.65
CA LEU A 387 22.74 21.69 -7.94
C LEU A 387 23.64 20.84 -8.83
N ASP A 388 24.91 21.22 -9.01
CA ASP A 388 25.85 20.40 -9.76
C ASP A 388 27.22 20.29 -9.10
N VAL A 389 27.83 19.12 -9.23
CA VAL A 389 29.20 18.83 -8.81
C VAL A 389 30.01 18.57 -10.06
N LEU A 390 30.97 19.46 -10.32
CA LEU A 390 31.89 19.36 -11.42
C LEU A 390 33.25 18.91 -10.91
N ASP A 391 33.79 17.83 -11.47
CA ASP A 391 35.17 17.40 -11.27
C ASP A 391 35.97 17.45 -12.57
N ASN A 392 37.28 17.61 -12.48
CA ASN A 392 38.21 17.46 -13.61
C ASN A 392 38.96 16.13 -13.59
N GLY A 393 38.35 15.09 -13.02
CA GLY A 393 38.93 13.77 -12.92
C GLY A 393 38.95 13.00 -14.24
N ARG A 394 39.04 11.66 -14.14
CA ARG A 394 39.12 10.75 -15.29
C ARG A 394 37.90 10.77 -16.23
N GLY A 395 36.79 11.36 -15.78
CA GLY A 395 35.52 11.36 -16.51
C GLY A 395 34.86 9.98 -16.57
N ILE A 396 33.66 9.94 -17.14
CA ILE A 396 32.87 8.70 -17.29
C ILE A 396 32.57 8.43 -18.76
N PRO A 397 32.91 7.24 -19.29
CA PRO A 397 32.60 6.84 -20.66
C PRO A 397 31.10 6.92 -20.96
N GLY A 398 30.73 7.44 -22.13
CA GLY A 398 29.31 7.68 -22.50
C GLY A 398 28.42 6.44 -22.37
N ALA A 399 28.92 5.27 -22.77
CA ALA A 399 28.19 4.00 -22.68
C ALA A 399 27.88 3.55 -21.24
N GLN A 400 28.64 4.02 -20.25
CA GLN A 400 28.49 3.62 -18.85
C GLN A 400 27.64 4.61 -18.02
N ARG A 401 27.40 5.83 -18.53
CA ARG A 401 26.62 6.87 -17.83
C ARG A 401 25.20 6.44 -17.50
N ALA A 402 24.54 5.72 -18.42
CA ALA A 402 23.18 5.21 -18.24
C ALA A 402 23.06 4.11 -17.17
N LEU A 403 24.18 3.50 -16.77
CA LEU A 403 24.21 2.39 -15.81
C LEU A 403 24.52 2.86 -14.39
N LEU A 404 25.03 4.09 -14.18
CA LEU A 404 25.48 4.58 -12.88
C LEU A 404 24.40 4.67 -11.80
N PHE A 405 23.15 4.87 -12.19
CA PHE A 405 22.02 5.02 -11.27
C PHE A 405 21.29 3.70 -11.01
N ARG A 406 21.80 2.56 -11.50
CA ARG A 406 21.24 1.23 -11.24
C ARG A 406 21.84 0.62 -9.98
N ASP A 407 21.01 -0.13 -9.24
CA ASP A 407 21.42 -0.81 -8.02
C ASP A 407 22.61 -1.76 -8.28
N PHE A 408 23.58 -1.77 -7.37
CA PHE A 408 24.77 -2.64 -7.37
C PHE A 408 25.70 -2.50 -8.59
N THR A 409 25.58 -1.43 -9.37
CA THR A 409 26.43 -1.24 -10.54
C THR A 409 27.76 -0.60 -10.14
N ARG A 410 28.87 -1.27 -10.47
CA ARG A 410 30.23 -0.74 -10.36
C ARG A 410 30.84 -0.64 -11.76
N LEU A 411 31.53 0.45 -12.05
CA LEU A 411 32.28 0.59 -13.31
C LEU A 411 33.48 -0.35 -13.28
N SER A 412 33.68 -1.13 -14.36
CA SER A 412 34.86 -1.98 -14.54
C SER A 412 36.12 -1.11 -14.54
N THR A 413 37.08 -1.42 -13.66
CA THR A 413 38.40 -0.79 -13.66
C THR A 413 39.16 -1.14 -14.94
N LEU A 414 39.98 -0.21 -15.43
CA LEU A 414 40.92 -0.50 -16.52
C LEU A 414 42.00 -1.48 -16.04
N PRO A 415 42.60 -2.31 -16.92
CA PRO A 415 43.64 -3.26 -16.53
C PRO A 415 44.84 -2.53 -15.92
N GLY A 416 45.19 -2.83 -14.66
CA GLY A 416 46.35 -2.27 -13.96
C GLY A 416 46.05 -1.28 -12.84
N GLU A 417 44.78 -0.95 -12.54
CA GLU A 417 44.39 -0.06 -11.45
C GLU A 417 43.94 -0.83 -10.20
N ALA A 418 44.30 -0.31 -9.02
CA ALA A 418 43.86 -0.86 -7.73
C ALA A 418 42.33 -0.75 -7.58
N GLU A 419 41.70 -1.83 -7.10
CA GLU A 419 40.27 -1.85 -6.79
C GLU A 419 39.91 -0.73 -5.82
N THR A 420 39.06 0.21 -6.26
CA THR A 420 38.67 1.35 -5.43
C THR A 420 37.43 0.99 -4.60
N GLU A 421 37.55 0.97 -3.26
CA GLU A 421 36.48 0.60 -2.32
C GLU A 421 35.17 1.38 -2.52
N GLY A 422 34.05 0.68 -2.79
CA GLY A 422 32.72 1.29 -2.83
C GLY A 422 31.64 0.29 -3.23
N HIS A 423 30.48 0.36 -2.59
CA HIS A 423 29.46 -0.70 -2.71
C HIS A 423 28.62 -0.64 -3.98
N GLY A 424 28.69 0.44 -4.75
CA GLY A 424 27.87 0.65 -5.97
C GLY A 424 26.41 1.04 -5.67
N LEU A 425 26.10 1.36 -4.42
CA LEU A 425 24.74 1.73 -3.98
C LEU A 425 24.52 3.24 -3.88
N GLY A 426 25.56 4.03 -3.62
CA GLY A 426 25.43 5.46 -3.31
C GLY A 426 24.65 6.24 -4.38
N LEU A 427 25.06 6.15 -5.66
CA LEU A 427 24.39 6.90 -6.75
C LEU A 427 22.96 6.41 -7.03
N ALA A 428 22.68 5.11 -6.89
CA ALA A 428 21.34 4.56 -7.03
C ALA A 428 20.40 5.07 -5.91
N ILE A 429 20.91 5.14 -4.68
CA ILE A 429 20.19 5.73 -3.54
C ILE A 429 19.96 7.21 -3.74
N THR A 430 20.97 7.94 -4.19
CA THR A 430 20.82 9.38 -4.51
C THR A 430 19.75 9.59 -5.57
N ALA A 431 19.69 8.77 -6.62
CA ALA A 431 18.62 8.85 -7.62
C ALA A 431 17.23 8.58 -7.04
N LYS A 432 17.09 7.53 -6.21
CA LYS A 432 15.85 7.19 -5.51
C LYS A 432 15.40 8.30 -4.54
N LEU A 433 16.33 8.91 -3.80
CA LEU A 433 16.06 10.04 -2.89
C LEU A 433 15.66 11.31 -3.65
N VAL A 434 16.37 11.66 -4.71
CA VAL A 434 16.06 12.83 -5.55
C VAL A 434 14.69 12.67 -6.20
N ALA A 435 14.37 11.49 -6.73
CA ALA A 435 13.04 11.18 -7.25
C ALA A 435 11.96 11.27 -6.16
N GLY A 436 12.24 10.78 -4.94
CA GLY A 436 11.36 10.90 -3.79
C GLY A 436 11.09 12.35 -3.37
N MET A 437 12.06 13.25 -3.60
CA MET A 437 11.91 14.71 -3.42
C MET A 437 11.28 15.42 -4.62
N GLY A 438 10.77 14.69 -5.63
CA GLY A 438 10.16 15.27 -6.83
C GLY A 438 11.18 15.89 -7.81
N GLY A 439 12.45 15.51 -7.70
CA GLY A 439 13.55 16.01 -8.52
C GLY A 439 14.03 15.03 -9.57
N MET A 440 15.06 15.45 -10.31
CA MET A 440 15.77 14.63 -11.30
C MET A 440 17.28 14.70 -11.06
N ILE A 441 17.98 13.59 -11.30
CA ILE A 441 19.45 13.51 -11.24
C ILE A 441 19.98 13.07 -12.60
N GLY A 442 21.18 13.54 -12.96
CA GLY A 442 21.86 13.10 -14.15
C GLY A 442 23.37 13.30 -14.09
N VAL A 443 24.03 12.85 -15.16
CA VAL A 443 25.48 12.97 -15.33
C VAL A 443 25.81 13.32 -16.77
N GLU A 444 26.75 14.24 -16.94
CA GLU A 444 27.27 14.71 -18.21
C GLU A 444 28.80 14.67 -18.22
N ALA A 445 29.38 14.77 -19.42
CA ALA A 445 30.82 15.00 -19.51
C ALA A 445 31.16 16.35 -18.90
N GLY A 446 32.28 16.46 -18.21
CA GLY A 446 32.80 17.77 -17.81
C GLY A 446 33.17 18.63 -19.03
N PRO A 447 33.38 19.95 -18.85
CA PRO A 447 33.77 20.86 -19.91
C PRO A 447 34.98 20.34 -20.69
N MET A 448 34.95 20.52 -22.02
CA MET A 448 35.99 20.02 -22.93
C MET A 448 36.20 18.49 -22.91
N GLY A 449 35.26 17.73 -22.32
CA GLY A 449 35.35 16.27 -22.22
C GLY A 449 36.25 15.76 -21.08
N VAL A 450 36.71 16.64 -20.20
CA VAL A 450 37.56 16.30 -19.05
C VAL A 450 36.70 16.25 -17.79
N GLY A 451 36.79 15.15 -17.03
CA GLY A 451 36.01 14.96 -15.80
C GLY A 451 34.52 14.73 -16.01
N SER A 452 33.73 14.94 -14.96
CA SER A 452 32.29 14.66 -14.94
C SER A 452 31.51 15.82 -14.33
N ARG A 453 30.28 16.02 -14.81
CA ARG A 453 29.31 16.93 -14.20
C ARG A 453 28.11 16.11 -13.71
N PHE A 454 28.00 15.93 -12.41
CA PHE A 454 26.79 15.36 -11.81
C PHE A 454 25.84 16.48 -11.45
N TRP A 455 24.57 16.36 -11.80
CA TRP A 455 23.58 17.41 -11.52
C TRP A 455 22.31 16.86 -10.91
N VAL A 456 21.66 17.66 -10.08
CA VAL A 456 20.40 17.39 -9.39
C VAL A 456 19.50 18.61 -9.56
N ARG A 457 18.30 18.40 -10.11
CA ARG A 457 17.24 19.41 -10.20
C ARG A 457 16.17 19.12 -9.16
N LEU A 458 15.83 20.12 -8.35
CA LEU A 458 14.80 20.03 -7.32
C LEU A 458 13.86 21.23 -7.40
N HIS A 459 12.59 21.04 -7.05
CA HIS A 459 11.63 22.13 -6.90
C HIS A 459 11.40 22.35 -5.40
N LEU A 460 12.07 23.34 -4.81
CA LEU A 460 11.99 23.62 -3.38
C LEU A 460 11.46 25.04 -3.18
N SER A 461 10.35 25.16 -2.45
CA SER A 461 9.72 26.46 -2.20
C SER A 461 10.67 27.37 -1.42
N PRO A 462 10.98 28.58 -1.91
CA PRO A 462 11.80 29.53 -1.17
C PRO A 462 11.10 29.98 0.12
N VAL A 463 11.88 30.16 1.19
CA VAL A 463 11.38 30.67 2.46
C VAL A 463 12.30 31.79 2.94
N ALA A 464 11.71 32.86 3.47
CA ALA A 464 12.48 33.95 4.06
C ALA A 464 13.11 33.47 5.38
N LEU A 465 14.43 33.62 5.52
CA LEU A 465 15.07 33.46 6.83
C LEU A 465 14.59 34.59 7.75
N PRO A 466 14.33 34.31 9.04
CA PRO A 466 14.13 35.36 10.03
C PRO A 466 15.33 36.30 10.00
N ALA A 467 15.09 37.61 9.95
CA ALA A 467 16.15 38.61 9.89
C ALA A 467 17.16 38.37 11.04
N PRO A 468 18.48 38.29 10.76
CA PRO A 468 19.47 38.23 11.82
C PRO A 468 19.30 39.44 12.73
N LEU A 469 19.22 39.23 14.04
CA LEU A 469 19.39 40.32 14.98
C LEU A 469 20.73 41.01 14.69
N PRO A 470 20.79 42.35 14.61
CA PRO A 470 21.97 43.07 14.16
C PRO A 470 23.20 42.69 14.98
N ALA A 471 24.31 42.38 14.29
CA ALA A 471 25.58 41.93 14.87
C ALA A 471 26.26 42.95 15.81
N SER A 472 25.66 44.12 16.01
CA SER A 472 26.10 45.16 16.93
C SER A 472 25.48 45.02 18.33
N ALA A 473 25.59 43.85 18.95
CA ALA A 473 25.47 43.68 20.41
C ALA A 473 25.80 42.23 20.83
N ARG A 474 27.01 41.72 20.56
CA ARG A 474 27.53 40.59 21.36
C ARG A 474 27.85 41.09 22.77
N ARG A 475 26.81 41.36 23.56
CA ARG A 475 26.94 41.49 25.02
C ARG A 475 27.00 40.06 25.55
N ARG A 476 28.14 39.66 26.12
CA ARG A 476 28.15 38.53 27.05
C ARG A 476 27.13 38.87 28.14
N GLY A 477 25.99 38.18 28.15
CA GLY A 477 25.04 38.29 29.25
C GLY A 477 25.73 37.89 30.57
N PRO A 478 25.17 38.28 31.73
CA PRO A 478 25.70 37.85 33.01
C PRO A 478 25.75 36.31 33.10
N ALA A 479 26.70 35.77 33.87
CA ALA A 479 26.77 34.35 34.15
C ALA A 479 25.43 33.87 34.74
N ARG A 480 24.90 32.78 34.20
CA ARG A 480 23.62 32.18 34.63
C ARG A 480 23.85 30.83 35.26
N ARG A 481 22.96 30.41 36.16
CA ARG A 481 22.84 29.05 36.67
C ARG A 481 21.86 28.27 35.81
N VAL A 482 22.38 27.29 35.07
CA VAL A 482 21.59 26.46 34.15
C VAL A 482 21.47 25.05 34.73
N LEU A 483 20.25 24.57 34.92
CA LEU A 483 19.96 23.19 35.30
C LEU A 483 19.83 22.34 34.04
N VAL A 484 20.68 21.33 33.88
CA VAL A 484 20.63 20.36 32.79
C VAL A 484 20.07 19.05 33.30
N VAL A 485 18.98 18.58 32.69
CA VAL A 485 18.26 17.37 33.09
C VAL A 485 18.18 16.42 31.90
N ASP A 486 18.80 15.26 32.03
CA ASP A 486 18.86 14.22 30.99
C ASP A 486 19.24 12.92 31.70
N ASP A 487 18.65 11.78 31.36
CA ASP A 487 18.97 10.49 31.99
C ASP A 487 20.31 9.93 31.53
N VAL A 488 20.75 10.30 30.32
CA VAL A 488 22.02 9.86 29.75
C VAL A 488 23.17 10.77 30.16
N THR A 489 24.09 10.22 30.96
CA THR A 489 25.27 10.94 31.50
C THR A 489 26.09 11.67 30.43
N VAL A 490 26.27 11.06 29.25
CA VAL A 490 27.05 11.67 28.16
C VAL A 490 26.40 12.95 27.64
N ASN A 491 25.08 12.99 27.49
CA ASN A 491 24.36 14.18 27.05
C ASN A 491 24.52 15.32 28.05
N ARG A 492 24.37 15.03 29.35
CA ARG A 492 24.58 16.01 30.43
C ARG A 492 25.98 16.62 30.39
N LEU A 493 27.01 15.79 30.21
CA LEU A 493 28.41 16.23 30.16
C LEU A 493 28.71 17.11 28.94
N VAL A 494 28.15 16.78 27.76
CA VAL A 494 28.32 17.59 26.55
C VAL A 494 27.72 18.99 26.73
N VAL A 495 26.46 19.06 27.17
CA VAL A 495 25.76 20.34 27.41
C VAL A 495 26.46 21.13 28.51
N GLN A 496 26.90 20.47 29.58
CA GLN A 496 27.69 21.10 30.64
C GLN A 496 28.99 21.71 30.10
N GLY A 497 29.74 20.98 29.26
CA GLY A 497 30.99 21.46 28.67
C GLY A 497 30.79 22.73 27.83
N LEU A 498 29.71 22.77 27.03
CA LEU A 498 29.34 23.94 26.24
C LEU A 498 28.99 25.15 27.11
N LEU A 499 28.18 24.95 28.16
CA LEU A 499 27.72 26.00 29.07
C LEU A 499 28.85 26.54 29.96
N ARG A 500 29.68 25.67 30.55
CA ARG A 500 30.85 26.08 31.33
C ARG A 500 31.88 26.80 30.47
N GLY A 501 32.10 26.32 29.25
CA GLY A 501 32.98 26.97 28.26
C GLY A 501 32.48 28.34 27.79
N ALA A 502 31.25 28.72 28.14
CA ALA A 502 30.65 30.03 27.88
C ALA A 502 30.50 30.89 29.16
N GLY A 503 30.98 30.41 30.31
CA GLY A 503 30.98 31.15 31.58
C GLY A 503 29.72 30.97 32.43
N HIS A 504 28.87 29.98 32.16
CA HIS A 504 27.69 29.68 32.96
C HIS A 504 27.97 28.64 34.05
N ALA A 505 27.29 28.75 35.19
CA ALA A 505 27.25 27.74 36.22
C ALA A 505 26.23 26.65 35.83
N VAL A 506 26.57 25.38 36.04
CA VAL A 506 25.73 24.25 35.59
C VAL A 506 25.41 23.32 36.74
N LEU A 507 24.11 23.15 37.01
CA LEU A 507 23.56 22.11 37.86
C LEU A 507 23.14 20.92 36.98
N GLN A 508 23.23 19.70 37.50
CA GLN A 508 22.85 18.50 36.77
C GLN A 508 21.82 17.69 37.55
N ALA A 509 20.82 17.16 36.86
CA ALA A 509 19.90 16.16 37.37
C ALA A 509 19.80 15.00 36.38
N GLU A 510 19.70 13.77 36.89
CA GLU A 510 19.58 12.57 36.06
C GLU A 510 18.14 12.12 35.82
N SER A 511 17.15 12.77 36.45
CA SER A 511 15.74 12.50 36.27
C SER A 511 14.89 13.72 36.60
N GLY A 512 13.60 13.67 36.24
CA GLY A 512 12.63 14.70 36.62
C GLY A 512 12.49 14.85 38.15
N GLU A 513 12.52 13.76 38.90
CA GLU A 513 12.47 13.78 40.36
C GLU A 513 13.70 14.45 40.97
N ALA A 514 14.90 14.11 40.47
CA ALA A 514 16.14 14.74 40.91
C ALA A 514 16.15 16.25 40.58
N ALA A 515 15.56 16.64 39.45
CA ALA A 515 15.42 18.03 39.07
C ALA A 515 14.51 18.81 40.02
N LEU A 516 13.34 18.25 40.38
CA LEU A 516 12.43 18.86 41.35
C LEU A 516 13.08 18.96 42.75
N ALA A 517 13.80 17.93 43.18
CA ALA A 517 14.51 17.94 44.46
C ALA A 517 15.62 19.02 44.50
N LEU A 518 16.33 19.22 43.39
CA LEU A 518 17.33 20.28 43.26
C LEU A 518 16.71 21.68 43.24
N LEU A 519 15.61 21.87 42.52
CA LEU A 519 14.89 23.15 42.47
C LEU A 519 14.27 23.55 43.83
N ALA A 520 14.00 22.59 44.70
CA ALA A 520 13.57 22.86 46.08
C ALA A 520 14.70 23.43 46.96
N GLN A 521 15.97 23.23 46.58
CA GLN A 521 17.14 23.62 47.36
C GLN A 521 17.93 24.78 46.73
N GLN A 522 17.92 24.88 45.41
CA GLN A 522 18.75 25.81 44.65
C GLN A 522 17.93 26.47 43.54
N SER A 523 18.14 27.76 43.33
CA SER A 523 17.55 28.48 42.20
C SER A 523 18.37 28.30 40.94
N ALA A 524 17.68 28.11 39.81
CA ALA A 524 18.23 28.12 38.46
C ALA A 524 17.56 29.24 37.65
N ASP A 525 18.30 29.81 36.71
CA ASP A 525 17.80 30.87 35.82
C ASP A 525 17.22 30.26 34.53
N LEU A 526 17.73 29.09 34.14
CA LEU A 526 17.31 28.33 32.96
C LEU A 526 17.38 26.84 33.25
N MET A 527 16.42 26.09 32.74
CA MET A 527 16.40 24.64 32.75
C MET A 527 16.39 24.09 31.32
N LEU A 528 17.32 23.19 31.01
CA LEU A 528 17.35 22.40 29.79
C LEU A 528 16.97 20.96 30.17
N ILE A 529 15.83 20.46 29.71
CA ILE A 529 15.30 19.16 30.15
C ILE A 529 15.00 18.24 28.96
N ASP A 530 15.49 17.01 29.03
CA ASP A 530 15.08 15.96 28.10
C ASP A 530 13.59 15.65 28.25
N VAL A 531 12.88 15.61 27.12
CA VAL A 531 11.46 15.26 27.07
C VAL A 531 11.26 13.79 27.43
N GLN A 532 12.15 12.92 26.96
CA GLN A 532 12.02 11.46 27.10
C GLN A 532 12.97 10.94 28.16
N MET A 533 12.51 10.86 29.41
CA MET A 533 13.26 10.27 30.52
C MET A 533 12.41 9.17 31.20
N PRO A 534 13.02 8.09 31.69
CA PRO A 534 12.33 7.08 32.48
C PRO A 534 11.87 7.65 33.83
N GLY A 535 10.72 7.18 34.32
CA GLY A 535 10.09 7.71 35.53
C GLY A 535 9.32 8.99 35.23
N LEU A 536 9.71 10.10 35.88
CA LEU A 536 9.10 11.40 35.62
C LEU A 536 9.68 12.05 34.34
N ASP A 537 8.89 12.04 33.28
CA ASP A 537 9.28 12.63 31.99
C ASP A 537 9.41 14.17 32.04
N GLY A 538 10.04 14.76 31.02
CA GLY A 538 10.30 16.21 31.00
C GLY A 538 9.04 17.07 30.94
N MET A 539 7.96 16.54 30.36
CA MET A 539 6.70 17.25 30.18
C MET A 539 5.93 17.35 31.49
N GLU A 540 5.83 16.22 32.20
CA GLU A 540 5.22 16.13 33.51
C GLU A 540 6.06 16.88 34.56
N THR A 541 7.39 16.79 34.48
CA THR A 541 8.29 17.60 35.32
C THR A 541 7.99 19.09 35.14
N THR A 542 7.86 19.55 33.89
CA THR A 542 7.52 20.95 33.59
C THR A 542 6.14 21.32 34.14
N ARG A 543 5.11 20.49 33.97
CA ARG A 543 3.76 20.74 34.51
C ARG A 543 3.78 20.90 36.03
N ARG A 544 4.55 20.09 36.74
CA ARG A 544 4.70 20.20 38.21
C ARG A 544 5.41 21.48 38.63
N ILE A 545 6.44 21.91 37.89
CA ILE A 545 7.09 23.20 38.14
C ILE A 545 6.10 24.35 37.93
N ARG A 546 5.34 24.35 36.83
CA ARG A 546 4.33 25.39 36.57
C ARG A 546 3.22 25.42 37.62
N ALA A 547 2.77 24.27 38.11
CA ALA A 547 1.79 24.20 39.19
C ALA A 547 2.34 24.79 40.50
N ALA A 548 3.62 24.56 40.81
CA ALA A 548 4.28 25.15 41.97
C ALA A 548 4.44 26.68 41.83
N GLU A 549 4.84 27.16 40.65
CA GLU A 549 4.94 28.61 40.35
C GLU A 549 3.59 29.33 40.48
N ALA A 550 2.50 28.69 40.04
CA ALA A 550 1.15 29.25 40.17
C ALA A 550 0.72 29.43 41.64
N MET A 551 1.23 28.59 42.55
CA MET A 551 0.99 28.69 43.99
C MET A 551 1.86 29.74 44.69
N ALA A 552 2.91 30.25 44.04
CA ALA A 552 3.85 31.22 44.58
C ALA A 552 4.11 32.39 43.59
N PRO A 553 3.13 33.29 43.34
CA PRO A 553 3.21 34.31 42.29
C PRO A 553 4.32 35.35 42.46
N SER A 554 4.92 35.43 43.64
CA SER A 554 6.04 36.33 43.96
C SER A 554 7.40 35.78 43.51
N GLN A 555 7.48 34.53 43.04
CA GLN A 555 8.72 33.93 42.52
C GLN A 555 8.87 34.16 41.02
N THR A 556 10.11 34.43 40.60
CA THR A 556 10.46 34.56 39.19
C THR A 556 10.22 33.23 38.47
N ARG A 557 9.44 33.27 37.39
CA ARG A 557 9.18 32.12 36.52
C ARG A 557 10.49 31.55 35.96
N LEU A 558 10.74 30.27 36.16
CA LEU A 558 11.88 29.54 35.61
C LEU A 558 11.72 29.43 34.09
N THR A 559 12.77 29.78 33.34
CA THR A 559 12.80 29.55 31.90
C THR A 559 13.10 28.08 31.63
N ILE A 560 12.27 27.38 30.86
CA ILE A 560 12.41 25.93 30.60
C ILE A 560 12.45 25.64 29.11
N PHE A 561 13.52 25.01 28.62
CA PHE A 561 13.64 24.54 27.24
C PHE A 561 13.70 23.01 27.17
N ALA A 562 12.93 22.43 26.26
CA ALA A 562 12.97 21.01 25.98
C ALA A 562 14.21 20.64 25.17
N LEU A 563 14.83 19.50 25.47
CA LEU A 563 15.81 18.83 24.62
C LEU A 563 15.12 17.62 24.00
N THR A 564 15.00 17.56 22.67
CA THR A 564 14.31 16.46 21.97
C THR A 564 15.13 15.90 20.80
N GLY A 565 15.09 14.59 20.60
CA GLY A 565 15.63 13.94 19.39
C GLY A 565 14.70 13.99 18.18
N GLU A 566 13.41 14.30 18.39
CA GLU A 566 12.38 14.39 17.34
C GLU A 566 11.79 15.81 17.31
N CYS A 567 11.87 16.47 16.15
CA CYS A 567 11.34 17.80 15.93
C CYS A 567 10.19 17.73 14.90
N GLY A 568 9.00 17.37 15.36
CA GLY A 568 7.76 17.54 14.59
C GLY A 568 6.92 18.67 15.16
N ILE A 569 6.03 19.26 14.35
CA ILE A 569 5.10 20.32 14.77
C ILE A 569 4.30 19.87 16.01
N ALA A 570 3.80 18.62 16.00
CA ALA A 570 3.05 18.05 17.12
C ALA A 570 3.89 17.96 18.42
N THR A 571 5.18 17.61 18.32
CA THR A 571 6.08 17.54 19.48
C THR A 571 6.35 18.94 20.04
N HIS A 572 6.57 19.92 19.16
CA HIS A 572 6.79 21.31 19.56
C HIS A 572 5.56 21.91 20.25
N GLU A 573 4.36 21.71 19.68
CA GLU A 573 3.09 22.13 20.28
C GLU A 573 2.85 21.47 21.64
N ALA A 574 3.12 20.17 21.75
CA ALA A 574 2.99 19.46 23.02
C ALA A 574 3.90 20.07 24.10
N CYS A 575 5.19 20.32 23.79
CA CYS A 575 6.14 20.93 24.71
C CYS A 575 5.68 22.30 25.22
N LEU A 576 5.21 23.17 24.32
CA LEU A 576 4.66 24.48 24.70
C LEU A 576 3.39 24.33 25.56
N ALA A 577 2.50 23.40 25.22
CA ALA A 577 1.28 23.13 25.99
C ALA A 577 1.56 22.62 27.41
N ALA A 578 2.67 21.91 27.63
CA ALA A 578 3.12 21.53 28.97
C ALA A 578 3.71 22.70 29.78
N GLY A 579 3.92 23.87 29.15
CA GLY A 579 4.41 25.09 29.79
C GLY A 579 5.89 25.36 29.58
N MET A 580 6.56 24.69 28.63
CA MET A 580 7.93 25.00 28.25
C MET A 580 7.99 26.30 27.43
N ASP A 581 9.12 27.01 27.48
CA ASP A 581 9.35 28.29 26.81
C ASP A 581 10.01 28.14 25.42
N GLY A 582 10.47 26.92 25.09
CA GLY A 582 10.92 26.58 23.74
C GLY A 582 11.53 25.19 23.66
N VAL A 583 12.05 24.85 22.48
CA VAL A 583 12.57 23.51 22.17
C VAL A 583 13.93 23.61 21.48
N LEU A 584 14.87 22.77 21.89
CA LEU A 584 16.18 22.57 21.29
C LEU A 584 16.30 21.12 20.81
N VAL A 585 16.74 20.97 19.56
CA VAL A 585 16.89 19.65 18.94
C VAL A 585 18.26 19.07 19.26
N LYS A 586 18.29 17.80 19.66
CA LYS A 586 19.52 17.02 19.87
C LYS A 586 20.09 16.57 18.50
N PRO A 587 21.41 16.63 18.26
CA PRO A 587 22.46 17.05 19.19
C PRO A 587 22.51 18.57 19.38
N VAL A 588 22.65 19.01 20.64
CA VAL A 588 22.72 20.43 21.00
C VAL A 588 24.00 21.04 20.42
N ARG A 589 23.86 21.96 19.45
CA ARG A 589 24.99 22.67 18.84
C ARG A 589 25.35 23.90 19.66
N ARG A 590 26.65 24.22 19.70
CA ARG A 590 27.19 25.34 20.47
C ARG A 590 26.55 26.67 20.04
N GLU A 591 26.46 26.91 18.74
CA GLU A 591 25.99 28.17 18.17
C GLU A 591 24.52 28.40 18.53
N THR A 592 23.68 27.36 18.39
CA THR A 592 22.26 27.41 18.73
C THR A 592 22.04 27.66 20.21
N LEU A 593 22.79 26.98 21.08
CA LEU A 593 22.71 27.14 22.52
C LEU A 593 23.14 28.56 22.96
N LEU A 594 24.23 29.09 22.40
CA LEU A 594 24.70 30.44 22.71
C LEU A 594 23.75 31.51 22.20
N THR A 595 23.20 31.36 21.00
CA THR A 595 22.22 32.29 20.44
C THR A 595 20.96 32.35 21.31
N LEU A 596 20.50 31.19 21.79
CA LEU A 596 19.38 31.10 22.72
C LEU A 596 19.70 31.81 24.04
N LEU A 597 20.89 31.58 24.60
CA LEU A 597 21.31 32.25 25.84
C LEU A 597 21.42 33.76 25.65
N GLU A 598 21.91 34.24 24.51
CA GLU A 598 21.99 35.67 24.19
C GLU A 598 20.60 36.31 24.03
N ALA A 599 19.62 35.58 23.51
CA ALA A 599 18.25 36.05 23.31
C ALA A 599 17.41 36.15 24.61
N LEU A 600 17.82 35.44 25.67
CA LEU A 600 17.11 35.49 26.95
C LEU A 600 17.36 36.83 27.66
N PRO A 601 16.34 37.47 28.25
CA PRO A 601 16.51 38.72 29.00
C PRO A 601 17.46 38.55 30.18
N ALA A 602 18.21 39.60 30.52
CA ALA A 602 19.05 39.61 31.70
C ALA A 602 18.14 39.73 32.93
N GLN A 603 17.91 38.63 33.65
CA GLN A 603 17.34 38.73 34.99
C GLN A 603 18.44 39.22 35.93
N ALA A 604 18.17 40.32 36.64
CA ALA A 604 19.06 40.86 37.66
C ALA A 604 19.04 39.92 38.87
N ALA A 605 19.88 38.89 38.83
CA ALA A 605 20.24 38.15 40.04
C ALA A 605 21.26 38.99 40.80
N GLU A 606 20.81 39.58 41.90
CA GLU A 606 21.65 40.14 42.94
C GLU A 606 22.58 39.00 43.44
N LEU A 607 23.83 39.02 43.00
CA LEU A 607 24.86 38.08 43.45
C LEU A 607 25.11 38.35 44.93
N LEU A 608 24.51 37.55 45.81
CA LEU A 608 24.99 37.40 47.17
C LEU A 608 26.45 36.90 47.11
N PRO A 609 27.41 37.53 47.82
CA PRO A 609 28.80 37.11 47.79
C PRO A 609 28.92 35.67 48.27
N LEU A 610 29.73 34.87 47.56
CA LEU A 610 30.22 33.60 48.08
C LEU A 610 30.97 33.87 49.39
N PRO A 611 30.77 33.08 50.46
CA PRO A 611 31.60 33.22 51.66
C PRO A 611 33.05 32.92 51.29
N ASP A 612 33.95 33.85 51.64
CA ASP A 612 35.39 33.72 51.44
C ASP A 612 35.90 32.43 52.09
N ALA A 613 36.53 31.59 51.27
CA ALA A 613 37.41 30.54 51.77
C ALA A 613 38.73 31.20 52.16
N GLY A 614 38.92 31.51 53.45
CA GLY A 614 40.18 32.05 53.95
C GLY A 614 40.25 32.40 55.43
N SER A 615 40.24 31.39 56.31
CA SER A 615 41.16 31.26 57.47
C SER A 615 40.94 29.93 58.18
#